data_AF-A0A0Q6XI99-F1
#
_entry.id   AF-A0A0Q6XI99-F1
#
_cell.length_a   1.000
_cell.length_b   1.000
_cell.length_c   1.000
_cell.angle_alpha   90.00
_cell.angle_beta   90.00
_cell.angle_gamma   90.00
#
_symmetry.space_group_name_H-M   'P 1'
#
loop_
_entity.id
_entity.type
_entity.pdbx_description
1 polymer ?
#
loop_
_entity_poly.entity_id
_entity_poly.type
_entity_poly.pdbx_seq_one_letter_code
_entity_poly.pdbx_strand_id
1 'polypeptide(L)'
;MSAEASHRWPAYRGGLLALLAAALFGVSTPLVQRFGAGLGPFTTAALLYAGAATVGAFSRRPSELEARLLPADWPRLLAMAGFGAVLGPALMAWGLQHTSGTGASLMLTLEAFFTALLARWLYRETMDRRVWLAMVLLLFGGVALVLDQGRAGSAQTMGLVAVLLATAAWGTDNTLSRALAERDPSQVVLGKAAVGTVASTAIALVLAEPLPAATSVVALLLVGGTGYGLSLRFYLLAQRAFGAARTGSVFAFAPFIGAAVAFAFGDRGGSGLLLAGGALMATGVLLHLAESHEHPHAHGRLEHEHAHRHDDGHHDHTHDVMPDREHSHLHVHEPQRHAHPHVPDAHHRHEH
;
A
#
# COMPACT_ATOMS: atom_id res chain seq x y z
N MET A 1 22.02 29.43 -7.87
CA MET A 1 21.72 28.11 -8.47
C MET A 1 21.66 26.96 -7.45
N SER A 2 21.72 27.18 -6.14
CA SER A 2 21.90 26.10 -5.14
C SER A 2 20.74 25.82 -4.18
N ALA A 3 19.70 26.66 -4.11
CA ALA A 3 18.54 26.44 -3.22
C ALA A 3 17.38 25.66 -3.88
N GLU A 4 17.16 25.81 -5.19
CA GLU A 4 16.14 25.03 -5.91
C GLU A 4 16.55 23.56 -6.12
N ALA A 5 17.85 23.28 -6.10
CA ALA A 5 18.36 21.92 -6.27
C ALA A 5 18.11 21.07 -5.03
N SER A 6 18.30 21.59 -3.81
CA SER A 6 18.09 20.84 -2.57
C SER A 6 16.62 20.46 -2.33
N HIS A 7 15.67 21.33 -2.70
CA HIS A 7 14.23 21.07 -2.53
C HIS A 7 13.66 19.96 -3.42
N ARG A 8 14.30 19.61 -4.55
CA ARG A 8 13.77 18.61 -5.49
C ARG A 8 14.18 17.17 -5.15
N TRP A 9 15.23 16.97 -4.37
CA TRP A 9 15.77 15.64 -4.06
C TRP A 9 14.81 14.74 -3.25
N PRO A 10 14.07 15.24 -2.24
CA PRO A 10 13.09 14.44 -1.50
C PRO A 10 11.97 13.91 -2.40
N ALA A 11 11.49 14.72 -3.35
CA ALA A 11 10.43 14.33 -4.28
C ALA A 11 10.89 13.23 -5.26
N TYR A 12 12.11 13.33 -5.80
CA TYR A 12 12.66 12.28 -6.67
C TYR A 12 12.91 10.97 -5.92
N ARG A 13 13.48 11.06 -4.70
CA ARG A 13 13.72 9.87 -3.85
C ARG A 13 12.40 9.19 -3.49
N GLY A 14 11.41 9.95 -3.06
CA GLY A 14 10.07 9.45 -2.75
C GLY A 14 9.37 8.82 -3.96
N GLY A 15 9.44 9.47 -5.12
CA GLY A 15 8.88 8.94 -6.37
C GLY A 15 9.53 7.62 -6.80
N LEU A 16 10.85 7.51 -6.72
CA LEU A 16 11.57 6.26 -7.02
C LEU A 16 11.19 5.14 -6.06
N LEU A 17 11.10 5.42 -4.76
CA LEU A 17 10.66 4.44 -3.76
C LEU A 17 9.23 3.96 -4.03
N ALA A 18 8.31 4.87 -4.39
CA ALA A 18 6.94 4.51 -4.74
C ALA A 18 6.86 3.65 -6.01
N LEU A 19 7.68 3.95 -7.04
CA LEU A 19 7.78 3.14 -8.26
C LEU A 19 8.36 1.75 -7.97
N LEU A 20 9.38 1.65 -7.14
CA LEU A 20 9.96 0.36 -6.72
C LEU A 20 8.95 -0.46 -5.93
N ALA A 21 8.22 0.17 -5.00
CA ALA A 21 7.12 -0.48 -4.30
C ALA A 21 6.07 -1.00 -5.27
N ALA A 22 5.64 -0.15 -6.22
CA ALA A 22 4.64 -0.51 -7.22
C ALA A 22 5.08 -1.71 -8.09
N ALA A 23 6.33 -1.72 -8.53
CA ALA A 23 6.88 -2.81 -9.32
C ALA A 23 6.95 -4.12 -8.51
N LEU A 24 7.47 -4.08 -7.28
CA LEU A 24 7.58 -5.25 -6.43
C LEU A 24 6.21 -5.85 -6.09
N PHE A 25 5.23 -5.03 -5.73
CA PHE A 25 3.88 -5.49 -5.44
C PHE A 25 3.17 -5.98 -6.71
N GLY A 26 3.26 -5.22 -7.81
CA GLY A 26 2.60 -5.58 -9.07
C GLY A 26 3.04 -6.93 -9.61
N VAL A 27 4.35 -7.20 -9.64
CA VAL A 27 4.88 -8.50 -10.07
C VAL A 27 4.42 -9.65 -9.16
N SER A 28 4.08 -9.38 -7.90
CA SER A 28 3.71 -10.42 -6.94
C SER A 28 2.41 -11.14 -7.31
N THR A 29 1.38 -10.45 -7.80
CA THR A 29 0.05 -11.02 -8.06
C THR A 29 0.06 -12.26 -8.96
N PRO A 30 0.66 -12.24 -10.18
CA PRO A 30 0.75 -13.44 -11.02
C PRO A 30 1.66 -14.53 -10.44
N LEU A 31 2.67 -14.17 -9.65
CA LEU A 31 3.51 -15.15 -8.95
C LEU A 31 2.74 -15.85 -7.82
N VAL A 32 1.93 -15.10 -7.06
CA VAL A 32 1.03 -15.67 -6.04
C VAL A 32 0.05 -16.64 -6.68
N GLN A 33 -0.55 -16.27 -7.81
CA GLN A 33 -1.46 -17.16 -8.54
C GLN A 33 -0.78 -18.48 -8.91
N ARG A 34 0.43 -18.41 -9.46
CA ARG A 34 1.20 -19.58 -9.92
C ARG A 34 1.65 -20.48 -8.77
N PHE A 35 2.22 -19.91 -7.71
CA PHE A 35 2.83 -20.69 -6.62
C PHE A 35 1.86 -21.03 -5.48
N GLY A 36 0.76 -20.29 -5.36
CA GLY A 36 -0.34 -20.56 -4.44
C GLY A 36 -1.35 -21.59 -4.96
N ALA A 37 -1.17 -22.08 -6.19
CA ALA A 37 -2.08 -23.02 -6.82
C ALA A 37 -2.25 -24.29 -5.98
N GLY A 38 -3.49 -24.57 -5.56
CA GLY A 38 -3.84 -25.76 -4.79
C GLY A 38 -3.45 -25.76 -3.31
N LEU A 39 -2.90 -24.66 -2.75
CA LEU A 39 -2.48 -24.61 -1.35
C LEU A 39 -3.57 -24.16 -0.36
N GLY A 40 -4.66 -23.59 -0.88
CA GLY A 40 -5.65 -22.90 -0.07
C GLY A 40 -5.27 -21.43 0.21
N PRO A 41 -6.26 -20.57 0.45
CA PRO A 41 -6.05 -19.14 0.64
C PRO A 41 -5.23 -18.79 1.88
N PHE A 42 -5.43 -19.48 3.00
CA PHE A 42 -4.79 -19.11 4.26
C PHE A 42 -3.33 -19.57 4.34
N THR A 43 -2.99 -20.71 3.75
CA THR A 43 -1.61 -21.21 3.60
C THR A 43 -0.82 -20.28 2.69
N THR A 44 -1.43 -19.85 1.58
CA THR A 44 -0.83 -18.85 0.68
C THR A 44 -0.57 -17.54 1.43
N ALA A 45 -1.58 -17.02 2.15
CA ALA A 45 -1.45 -15.81 2.96
C ALA A 45 -0.37 -15.95 4.06
N ALA A 46 -0.36 -17.07 4.78
CA ALA A 46 0.60 -17.34 5.84
C ALA A 46 2.05 -17.29 5.33
N LEU A 47 2.33 -17.93 4.20
CA LEU A 47 3.67 -17.92 3.59
C LEU A 47 4.08 -16.53 3.09
N LEU A 48 3.16 -15.80 2.46
CA LEU A 48 3.44 -14.43 2.01
C LEU A 48 3.81 -13.51 3.18
N TYR A 49 3.02 -13.56 4.26
CA TYR A 49 3.26 -12.69 5.41
C TYR A 49 4.41 -13.19 6.29
N ALA A 50 4.73 -14.48 6.28
CA ALA A 50 5.95 -14.98 6.92
C ALA A 50 7.19 -14.39 6.22
N GLY A 51 7.18 -14.34 4.89
CA GLY A 51 8.21 -13.68 4.08
C GLY A 51 8.33 -12.19 4.40
N ALA A 52 7.18 -11.48 4.44
CA ALA A 52 7.14 -10.06 4.78
C ALA A 52 7.64 -9.78 6.21
N ALA A 53 7.26 -10.62 7.19
CA ALA A 53 7.72 -10.52 8.57
C ALA A 53 9.23 -10.73 8.67
N THR A 54 9.77 -11.69 7.91
CA THR A 54 11.22 -11.95 7.85
C THR A 54 11.98 -10.70 7.37
N VAL A 55 11.53 -10.10 6.27
CA VAL A 55 12.10 -8.83 5.77
C VAL A 55 11.95 -7.71 6.79
N GLY A 56 10.78 -7.58 7.41
CA GLY A 56 10.54 -6.61 8.49
C GLY A 56 11.56 -6.77 9.62
N ALA A 57 11.77 -8.00 10.10
CA ALA A 57 12.70 -8.31 11.19
C ALA A 57 14.15 -7.93 10.89
N PHE A 58 14.63 -8.22 9.68
CA PHE A 58 16.01 -7.95 9.25
C PHE A 58 16.27 -6.52 8.78
N SER A 59 15.23 -5.74 8.50
CA SER A 59 15.37 -4.36 8.01
C SER A 59 15.14 -3.27 9.07
N ARG A 60 14.86 -3.67 10.32
CA ARG A 60 14.68 -2.74 11.46
C ARG A 60 15.91 -1.85 11.64
N ARG A 61 15.66 -0.61 12.05
CA ARG A 61 16.71 0.32 12.44
C ARG A 61 16.69 0.53 13.95
N PRO A 62 17.84 0.89 14.56
CA PRO A 62 17.88 1.30 15.95
C PRO A 62 17.02 2.56 16.17
N SER A 63 16.53 2.76 17.40
CA SER A 63 15.67 3.92 17.74
C SER A 63 16.31 5.27 17.51
N GLU A 64 17.65 5.32 17.57
CA GLU A 64 18.39 6.54 17.30
C GLU A 64 18.16 7.04 15.87
N LEU A 65 17.76 6.16 14.95
CA LEU A 65 17.52 6.47 13.53
C LEU A 65 16.03 6.49 13.17
N GLU A 66 15.18 5.70 13.85
CA GLU A 66 13.76 5.54 13.53
C GLU A 66 12.90 5.47 14.79
N ALA A 67 11.76 6.17 14.78
CA ALA A 67 10.82 6.18 15.91
C ALA A 67 10.22 4.80 16.13
N ARG A 68 10.20 4.31 17.37
CA ARG A 68 9.70 2.95 17.66
C ARG A 68 8.18 2.87 17.61
N LEU A 69 7.66 1.67 17.35
CA LEU A 69 6.28 1.34 17.66
C LEU A 69 6.08 1.38 19.18
N LEU A 70 5.01 2.07 19.59
CA LEU A 70 4.61 2.23 20.97
C LEU A 70 3.42 1.33 21.28
N PRO A 71 3.19 0.99 22.57
CA PRO A 71 2.04 0.19 22.96
C PRO A 71 0.68 0.75 22.49
N ALA A 72 0.57 2.09 22.43
CA ALA A 72 -0.63 2.78 21.97
C ALA A 72 -0.97 2.55 20.48
N ASP A 73 -0.01 2.10 19.67
CA ASP A 73 -0.22 1.85 18.24
C ASP A 73 -0.84 0.47 17.97
N TRP A 74 -0.76 -0.46 18.92
CA TRP A 74 -1.19 -1.85 18.72
C TRP A 74 -2.64 -2.00 18.30
N PRO A 75 -3.64 -1.29 18.87
CA PRO A 75 -5.03 -1.41 18.41
C PRO A 75 -5.18 -1.12 16.91
N ARG A 76 -4.48 -0.09 16.41
CA ARG A 76 -4.48 0.27 14.99
C ARG A 76 -3.72 -0.76 14.15
N LEU A 77 -2.56 -1.20 14.62
CA LEU A 77 -1.75 -2.21 13.95
C LEU A 77 -2.48 -3.55 13.83
N LEU A 78 -3.25 -3.95 14.86
CA LEU A 78 -4.09 -5.15 14.83
C LEU A 78 -5.24 -5.01 13.84
N ALA A 79 -5.88 -3.83 13.76
CA ALA A 79 -6.90 -3.56 12.73
C ALA A 79 -6.29 -3.64 11.32
N MET A 80 -5.12 -3.02 11.10
CA MET A 80 -4.37 -3.12 9.84
C MET A 80 -4.01 -4.56 9.50
N ALA A 81 -3.59 -5.36 10.47
CA ALA A 81 -3.29 -6.77 10.26
C ALA A 81 -4.54 -7.59 9.92
N GLY A 82 -5.66 -7.35 10.60
CA GLY A 82 -6.93 -8.02 10.34
C GLY A 82 -7.41 -7.81 8.90
N PHE A 83 -7.48 -6.55 8.45
CA PHE A 83 -7.89 -6.23 7.08
C PHE A 83 -6.80 -6.54 6.05
N GLY A 84 -5.59 -6.06 6.28
CA GLY A 84 -4.53 -6.02 5.28
C GLY A 84 -3.58 -7.21 5.28
N ALA A 85 -3.56 -8.04 6.33
CA ALA A 85 -2.66 -9.19 6.45
C ALA A 85 -3.36 -10.53 6.66
N VAL A 86 -4.65 -10.53 6.93
CA VAL A 86 -5.48 -11.74 7.04
C VAL A 86 -6.55 -11.73 5.95
N LEU A 87 -7.49 -10.77 6.01
CA LEU A 87 -8.65 -10.76 5.11
C LEU A 87 -8.24 -10.52 3.64
N GLY A 88 -7.50 -9.45 3.36
CA GLY A 88 -7.06 -9.09 2.01
C GLY A 88 -6.30 -10.23 1.31
N PRO A 89 -5.20 -10.74 1.88
CA PRO A 89 -4.42 -11.82 1.27
C PRO A 89 -5.18 -13.12 1.08
N ALA A 90 -6.03 -13.52 2.04
CA ALA A 90 -6.83 -14.73 1.92
C ALA A 90 -7.88 -14.61 0.80
N LEU A 91 -8.59 -13.47 0.74
CA LEU A 91 -9.56 -13.19 -0.32
C LEU A 91 -8.88 -13.10 -1.69
N MET A 92 -7.71 -12.45 -1.78
CA MET A 92 -6.96 -12.37 -3.02
C MET A 92 -6.46 -13.74 -3.46
N ALA A 93 -5.86 -14.52 -2.55
CA ALA A 93 -5.38 -15.87 -2.86
C ALA A 93 -6.52 -16.76 -3.35
N TRP A 94 -7.66 -16.75 -2.67
CA TRP A 94 -8.86 -17.48 -3.12
C TRP A 94 -9.34 -16.96 -4.49
N GLY A 95 -9.42 -15.64 -4.68
CA GLY A 95 -9.85 -15.03 -5.93
C GLY A 95 -8.97 -15.41 -7.12
N LEU A 96 -7.65 -15.40 -6.94
CA LEU A 96 -6.67 -15.80 -7.96
C LEU A 96 -6.78 -17.27 -8.37
N GLN A 97 -7.30 -18.15 -7.50
CA GLN A 97 -7.56 -19.54 -7.87
C GLN A 97 -8.82 -19.72 -8.74
N HIS A 98 -9.68 -18.70 -8.80
CA HIS A 98 -10.98 -18.80 -9.46
C HIS A 98 -11.16 -17.84 -10.64
N THR A 99 -10.28 -16.85 -10.82
CA THR A 99 -10.37 -15.82 -11.88
C THR A 99 -9.05 -15.64 -12.64
N SER A 100 -9.07 -14.82 -13.70
CA SER A 100 -7.85 -14.50 -14.47
C SER A 100 -6.87 -13.65 -13.66
N GLY A 101 -5.56 -13.88 -13.84
CA GLY A 101 -4.53 -13.09 -13.18
C GLY A 101 -4.50 -11.64 -13.65
N THR A 102 -4.82 -11.42 -14.93
CA THR A 102 -4.91 -10.09 -15.57
C THR A 102 -6.10 -9.31 -15.00
N GLY A 103 -7.29 -9.94 -14.95
CA GLY A 103 -8.49 -9.34 -14.38
C GLY A 103 -8.35 -9.07 -12.88
N ALA A 104 -7.79 -10.03 -12.12
CA ALA A 104 -7.49 -9.84 -10.71
C ALA A 104 -6.51 -8.68 -10.49
N SER A 105 -5.42 -8.63 -11.25
CA SER A 105 -4.44 -7.54 -11.16
C SER A 105 -5.11 -6.20 -11.42
N LEU A 106 -5.82 -6.01 -12.54
CA LEU A 106 -6.51 -4.74 -12.82
C LEU A 106 -7.55 -4.37 -11.75
N MET A 107 -8.26 -5.35 -11.19
CA MET A 107 -9.23 -5.13 -10.11
C MET A 107 -8.60 -4.48 -8.87
N LEU A 108 -7.32 -4.78 -8.58
CA LEU A 108 -6.59 -4.14 -7.46
C LEU A 108 -6.45 -2.61 -7.63
N THR A 109 -6.63 -2.04 -8.83
CA THR A 109 -6.63 -0.57 -9.00
C THR A 109 -7.77 0.12 -8.26
N LEU A 110 -8.85 -0.59 -7.92
CA LEU A 110 -9.94 -0.05 -7.08
C LEU A 110 -9.51 0.20 -5.63
N GLU A 111 -8.29 -0.16 -5.23
CA GLU A 111 -7.76 0.16 -3.92
C GLU A 111 -7.70 1.67 -3.74
N ALA A 112 -7.26 2.40 -4.77
CA ALA A 112 -7.25 3.86 -4.79
C ALA A 112 -8.67 4.43 -4.60
N PHE A 113 -9.67 3.77 -5.19
CA PHE A 113 -11.09 4.12 -5.02
C PHE A 113 -11.54 3.97 -3.57
N PHE A 114 -11.32 2.80 -2.96
CA PHE A 114 -11.72 2.57 -1.57
C PHE A 114 -10.94 3.45 -0.60
N THR A 115 -9.64 3.63 -0.82
CA THR A 115 -8.79 4.49 0.01
C THR A 115 -9.26 5.94 -0.02
N ALA A 116 -9.56 6.50 -1.20
CA ALA A 116 -10.05 7.87 -1.31
C ALA A 116 -11.43 8.04 -0.65
N LEU A 117 -12.34 7.09 -0.83
CA LEU A 117 -13.66 7.13 -0.22
C LEU A 117 -13.60 7.04 1.31
N LEU A 118 -12.77 6.13 1.83
CA LEU A 118 -12.55 5.99 3.27
C LEU A 118 -11.84 7.20 3.86
N ALA A 119 -10.89 7.81 3.14
CA ALA A 119 -10.23 9.02 3.57
C ALA A 119 -11.23 10.19 3.68
N ARG A 120 -12.11 10.37 2.69
CA ARG A 120 -13.21 11.33 2.77
C ARG A 120 -14.14 11.04 3.95
N TRP A 121 -14.46 9.78 4.23
CA TRP A 121 -15.41 9.44 5.29
C TRP A 121 -14.81 9.56 6.70
N LEU A 122 -13.60 9.04 6.92
CA LEU A 122 -12.94 9.01 8.23
C LEU A 122 -12.24 10.33 8.56
N TYR A 123 -11.60 10.96 7.58
CA TYR A 123 -10.81 12.18 7.77
C TYR A 123 -11.50 13.44 7.26
N ARG A 124 -12.70 13.32 6.66
CA ARG A 124 -13.47 14.45 6.10
C ARG A 124 -12.70 15.24 5.03
N GLU A 125 -11.77 14.57 4.35
CA GLU A 125 -11.03 15.14 3.23
C GLU A 125 -11.99 15.55 2.10
N THR A 126 -11.79 16.76 1.56
CA THR A 126 -12.52 17.22 0.40
C THR A 126 -11.97 16.52 -0.85
N MET A 127 -12.87 16.21 -1.79
CA MET A 127 -12.48 15.62 -3.07
C MET A 127 -12.92 16.58 -4.17
N ASP A 128 -11.93 17.07 -4.90
CA ASP A 128 -12.17 17.92 -6.06
C ASP A 128 -12.82 17.15 -7.21
N ARG A 129 -13.37 17.89 -8.17
CA ARG A 129 -14.11 17.32 -9.29
C ARG A 129 -13.27 16.34 -10.11
N ARG A 130 -11.95 16.58 -10.22
CA ARG A 130 -11.03 15.69 -10.94
C ARG A 130 -10.86 14.37 -10.21
N VAL A 131 -10.68 14.40 -8.89
CA VAL A 131 -10.61 13.19 -8.06
C VAL A 131 -11.90 12.39 -8.17
N TRP A 132 -13.06 13.04 -8.11
CA TRP A 132 -14.35 12.37 -8.33
C TRP A 132 -14.45 11.69 -9.70
N LEU A 133 -14.03 12.38 -10.77
CA LEU A 133 -14.02 11.79 -12.11
C LEU A 133 -13.08 10.58 -12.19
N ALA A 134 -11.89 10.65 -11.58
CA ALA A 134 -10.98 9.53 -11.48
C ALA A 134 -11.63 8.32 -10.78
N MET A 135 -12.30 8.54 -9.65
CA MET A 135 -13.00 7.48 -8.90
C MET A 135 -14.11 6.83 -9.73
N VAL A 136 -14.87 7.63 -10.47
CA VAL A 136 -15.94 7.14 -11.36
C VAL A 136 -15.35 6.28 -12.49
N LEU A 137 -14.24 6.70 -13.10
CA LEU A 137 -13.57 5.92 -14.15
C LEU A 137 -13.04 4.59 -13.63
N LEU A 138 -12.40 4.59 -12.44
CA LEU A 138 -11.94 3.36 -11.80
C LEU A 138 -13.12 2.39 -11.55
N LEU A 139 -14.23 2.91 -11.03
CA LEU A 139 -15.44 2.13 -10.75
C LEU A 139 -16.03 1.51 -12.03
N PHE A 140 -16.21 2.30 -13.10
CA PHE A 140 -16.71 1.79 -14.37
C PHE A 140 -15.75 0.79 -15.01
N GLY A 141 -14.44 1.00 -14.85
CA GLY A 141 -13.43 0.01 -15.24
C GLY A 141 -13.63 -1.32 -14.53
N GLY A 142 -13.81 -1.30 -13.20
CA GLY A 142 -14.10 -2.50 -12.41
C GLY A 142 -15.41 -3.19 -12.81
N VAL A 143 -16.46 -2.43 -13.08
CA VAL A 143 -17.73 -2.97 -13.61
C VAL A 143 -17.51 -3.68 -14.94
N ALA A 144 -16.71 -3.09 -15.86
CA ALA A 144 -16.39 -3.73 -17.13
C ALA A 144 -15.64 -5.07 -16.93
N LEU A 145 -14.72 -5.14 -15.96
CA LEU A 145 -14.04 -6.40 -15.61
C LEU A 145 -15.00 -7.46 -15.07
N VAL A 146 -15.94 -7.08 -14.21
CA VAL A 146 -16.96 -8.01 -13.68
C VAL A 146 -17.87 -8.54 -14.79
N LEU A 147 -18.30 -7.66 -15.70
CA LEU A 147 -19.11 -8.05 -16.86
C LEU A 147 -18.34 -8.97 -17.82
N ASP A 148 -17.04 -8.76 -17.97
CA ASP A 148 -16.18 -9.63 -18.76
C ASP A 148 -16.07 -11.03 -18.15
N GLN A 149 -15.76 -11.13 -16.85
CA GLN A 149 -15.68 -12.43 -16.16
C GLN A 149 -17.04 -13.14 -16.08
N GLY A 150 -18.15 -12.38 -16.05
CA GLY A 150 -19.50 -12.92 -16.14
C GLY A 150 -19.76 -13.74 -17.41
N ARG A 151 -19.04 -13.47 -18.50
CA ARG A 151 -19.11 -14.26 -19.74
C ARG A 151 -18.32 -15.58 -19.65
N ALA A 152 -17.32 -15.63 -18.77
CA ALA A 152 -16.46 -16.80 -18.59
C ALA A 152 -17.05 -17.82 -17.59
N GLY A 153 -17.87 -17.37 -16.64
CA GLY A 153 -18.60 -18.24 -15.72
C GLY A 153 -18.83 -17.62 -14.33
N SER A 154 -19.67 -18.28 -13.53
CA SER A 154 -19.99 -17.83 -12.16
C SER A 154 -18.77 -17.90 -11.23
N ALA A 155 -17.94 -18.94 -11.36
CA ALA A 155 -16.73 -19.10 -10.55
C ALA A 155 -15.73 -17.94 -10.77
N GLN A 156 -15.52 -17.54 -12.03
CA GLN A 156 -14.65 -16.43 -12.40
C GLN A 156 -15.15 -15.08 -11.88
N THR A 157 -16.47 -14.90 -11.91
CA THR A 157 -17.12 -13.72 -11.34
C THR A 157 -16.94 -13.69 -9.82
N MET A 158 -17.17 -14.80 -9.13
CA MET A 158 -16.98 -14.90 -7.68
C MET A 158 -15.52 -14.66 -7.30
N GLY A 159 -14.58 -15.23 -8.05
CA GLY A 159 -13.15 -14.99 -7.85
C GLY A 159 -12.79 -13.52 -7.95
N LEU A 160 -13.31 -12.81 -8.96
CA LEU A 160 -13.08 -11.37 -9.11
C LEU A 160 -13.75 -10.53 -8.02
N VAL A 161 -14.95 -10.93 -7.56
CA VAL A 161 -15.62 -10.29 -6.41
C VAL A 161 -14.80 -10.48 -5.13
N ALA A 162 -14.19 -11.65 -4.93
CA ALA A 162 -13.27 -11.84 -3.80
C ALA A 162 -12.04 -10.93 -3.90
N VAL A 163 -11.48 -10.74 -5.10
CA VAL A 163 -10.39 -9.76 -5.32
C VAL A 163 -10.88 -8.32 -5.05
N LEU A 164 -12.09 -7.96 -5.45
CA LEU A 164 -12.68 -6.66 -5.12
C LEU A 164 -12.79 -6.45 -3.60
N LEU A 165 -13.23 -7.46 -2.86
CA LEU A 165 -13.29 -7.42 -1.40
C LEU A 165 -11.89 -7.36 -0.75
N ALA A 166 -10.91 -8.08 -1.32
CA ALA A 166 -9.51 -7.96 -0.91
C ALA A 166 -9.00 -6.52 -1.09
N THR A 167 -9.36 -5.92 -2.22
CA THR A 167 -9.01 -4.54 -2.58
C THR A 167 -9.63 -3.54 -1.60
N ALA A 168 -10.88 -3.75 -1.17
CA ALA A 168 -11.50 -2.93 -0.13
C ALA A 168 -10.84 -3.10 1.25
N ALA A 169 -10.43 -4.33 1.59
CA ALA A 169 -9.69 -4.61 2.82
C ALA A 169 -8.33 -3.89 2.82
N TRP A 170 -7.60 -3.91 1.71
CA TRP A 170 -6.36 -3.15 1.56
C TRP A 170 -6.57 -1.64 1.52
N GLY A 171 -7.64 -1.14 0.91
CA GLY A 171 -7.98 0.28 1.00
C GLY A 171 -8.21 0.74 2.45
N THR A 172 -8.82 -0.13 3.27
CA THR A 172 -8.99 0.12 4.71
C THR A 172 -7.65 0.14 5.44
N ASP A 173 -6.83 -0.88 5.22
CA ASP A 173 -5.48 -0.99 5.79
C ASP A 173 -4.58 0.20 5.42
N ASN A 174 -4.57 0.62 4.15
CA ASN A 174 -3.81 1.77 3.68
C ASN A 174 -4.34 3.10 4.23
N THR A 175 -5.64 3.19 4.51
CA THR A 175 -6.21 4.36 5.19
C THR A 175 -5.75 4.40 6.65
N LEU A 176 -5.76 3.26 7.35
CA LEU A 176 -5.31 3.15 8.74
C LEU A 176 -3.80 3.34 8.91
N SER A 177 -3.00 2.89 7.93
CA SER A 177 -1.52 2.92 7.99
C SER A 177 -0.93 4.33 8.00
N ARG A 178 -1.68 5.32 7.50
CA ARG A 178 -1.29 6.75 7.48
C ARG A 178 -0.74 7.21 8.83
N ALA A 179 -1.41 6.81 9.92
CA ALA A 179 -1.06 7.24 11.27
C ALA A 179 0.11 6.50 11.90
N LEU A 180 0.76 5.60 11.17
CA LEU A 180 1.98 4.91 11.58
C LEU A 180 3.17 5.25 10.67
N ALA A 181 3.01 6.16 9.69
CA ALA A 181 4.06 6.50 8.72
C ALA A 181 5.31 7.14 9.35
N GLU A 182 5.14 7.78 10.51
CA GLU A 182 6.23 8.38 11.30
C GLU A 182 7.05 7.36 12.09
N ARG A 183 6.49 6.17 12.33
CA ARG A 183 7.18 5.08 13.04
C ARG A 183 8.08 4.30 12.08
N ASP A 184 8.98 3.50 12.64
CA ASP A 184 9.90 2.62 11.90
C ASP A 184 9.09 1.76 10.92
N PRO A 185 9.21 1.98 9.60
CA PRO A 185 8.46 1.25 8.61
C PRO A 185 8.67 -0.26 8.70
N SER A 186 9.87 -0.69 9.09
CA SER A 186 10.21 -2.11 9.22
C SER A 186 9.55 -2.74 10.45
N GLN A 187 9.30 -1.98 11.52
CA GLN A 187 8.54 -2.46 12.67
C GLN A 187 7.04 -2.57 12.34
N VAL A 188 6.49 -1.60 11.60
CA VAL A 188 5.10 -1.67 11.11
C VAL A 188 4.89 -2.90 10.23
N VAL A 189 5.79 -3.12 9.26
CA VAL A 189 5.78 -4.32 8.39
C VAL A 189 5.88 -5.58 9.24
N LEU A 190 6.85 -5.68 10.16
CA LEU A 190 7.05 -6.85 11.01
C LEU A 190 5.81 -7.16 11.86
N GLY A 191 5.28 -6.17 12.59
CA GLY A 191 4.17 -6.39 13.51
C GLY A 191 2.90 -6.82 12.77
N LYS A 192 2.57 -6.10 11.68
CA LYS A 192 1.43 -6.45 10.81
C LYS A 192 1.59 -7.86 10.24
N ALA A 193 2.78 -8.17 9.73
CA ALA A 193 3.01 -9.43 9.06
C ALA A 193 3.15 -10.63 10.00
N ALA A 194 3.70 -10.43 11.20
CA ALA A 194 3.70 -11.46 12.23
C ALA A 194 2.28 -11.84 12.65
N VAL A 195 1.41 -10.85 12.89
CA VAL A 195 -0.01 -11.10 13.21
C VAL A 195 -0.71 -11.82 12.05
N GLY A 196 -0.53 -11.34 10.82
CA GLY A 196 -1.09 -11.99 9.63
C GLY A 196 -0.61 -13.43 9.45
N THR A 197 0.68 -13.70 9.68
CA THR A 197 1.27 -15.04 9.61
C THR A 197 0.65 -15.97 10.64
N VAL A 198 0.60 -15.54 11.91
CA VAL A 198 0.07 -16.36 13.00
C VAL A 198 -1.42 -16.65 12.78
N ALA A 199 -2.22 -15.62 12.48
CA ALA A 199 -3.65 -15.78 12.26
C ALA A 199 -3.94 -16.68 11.04
N SER A 200 -3.27 -16.43 9.90
CA SER A 200 -3.50 -17.23 8.70
C SER A 200 -3.01 -18.66 8.86
N THR A 201 -1.90 -18.90 9.55
CA THR A 201 -1.43 -20.26 9.87
C THR A 201 -2.43 -20.98 10.75
N ALA A 202 -2.94 -20.32 11.80
CA ALA A 202 -3.93 -20.92 12.68
C ALA A 202 -5.21 -21.30 11.92
N ILE A 203 -5.70 -20.42 11.04
CA ILE A 203 -6.89 -20.69 10.23
C ILE A 203 -6.62 -21.82 9.22
N ALA A 204 -5.47 -21.82 8.54
CA ALA A 204 -5.08 -22.87 7.60
C ALA A 204 -5.05 -24.26 8.26
N LEU A 205 -4.53 -24.34 9.50
CA LEU A 205 -4.51 -25.57 10.28
C LEU A 205 -5.91 -26.02 10.68
N VAL A 206 -6.79 -25.11 11.12
CA VAL A 206 -8.19 -25.41 11.46
C VAL A 206 -8.97 -25.91 10.25
N LEU A 207 -8.73 -25.32 9.08
CA LEU A 207 -9.38 -25.69 7.83
C LEU A 207 -8.71 -26.90 7.14
N ALA A 208 -7.65 -27.45 7.72
CA ALA A 208 -6.87 -28.55 7.16
C ALA A 208 -6.45 -28.31 5.71
N GLU A 209 -5.96 -27.10 5.42
CA GLU A 209 -5.49 -26.75 4.07
C GLU A 209 -4.27 -27.61 3.65
N PRO A 210 -4.09 -27.85 2.34
CA PRO A 210 -3.03 -28.71 1.84
C PRO A 210 -1.62 -28.27 2.26
N LEU A 211 -0.78 -29.25 2.60
CA LEU A 211 0.62 -28.97 2.88
C LEU A 211 1.36 -28.52 1.62
N PRO A 212 2.11 -27.40 1.66
CA PRO A 212 2.79 -26.89 0.50
C PRO A 212 4.05 -27.69 0.15
N ALA A 213 4.29 -27.86 -1.15
CA ALA A 213 5.58 -28.34 -1.64
C ALA A 213 6.69 -27.32 -1.30
N ALA A 214 7.91 -27.81 -1.08
CA ALA A 214 9.06 -26.97 -0.72
C ALA A 214 9.30 -25.83 -1.72
N THR A 215 9.05 -26.06 -3.01
CA THR A 215 9.14 -25.04 -4.07
C THR A 215 8.15 -23.90 -3.84
N SER A 216 6.88 -24.19 -3.53
CA SER A 216 5.88 -23.17 -3.23
C SER A 216 6.19 -22.44 -1.92
N VAL A 217 6.70 -23.13 -0.90
CA VAL A 217 7.15 -22.49 0.35
C VAL A 217 8.21 -21.43 0.06
N VAL A 218 9.29 -21.81 -0.63
CA VAL A 218 10.38 -20.88 -0.95
C VAL A 218 9.89 -19.74 -1.84
N ALA A 219 9.12 -20.06 -2.88
CA ALA A 219 8.61 -19.05 -3.80
C ALA A 219 7.68 -18.04 -3.11
N LEU A 220 6.71 -18.50 -2.31
CA LEU A 220 5.78 -17.61 -1.62
C LEU A 220 6.45 -16.82 -0.50
N LEU A 221 7.45 -17.37 0.20
CA LEU A 221 8.25 -16.59 1.15
C LEU A 221 9.03 -15.48 0.44
N LEU A 222 9.60 -15.73 -0.74
CA LEU A 222 10.31 -14.71 -1.52
C LEU A 222 9.37 -13.66 -2.09
N VAL A 223 8.22 -14.08 -2.64
CA VAL A 223 7.18 -13.17 -3.14
C VAL A 223 6.62 -12.33 -1.99
N GLY A 224 6.42 -12.93 -0.82
CA GLY A 224 6.00 -12.27 0.40
C GLY A 224 7.00 -11.24 0.90
N GLY A 225 8.27 -11.64 1.03
CA GLY A 225 9.34 -10.75 1.46
C GLY A 225 9.54 -9.56 0.53
N THR A 226 9.46 -9.76 -0.78
CA THR A 226 9.67 -8.70 -1.78
C THR A 226 8.41 -7.87 -2.04
N GLY A 227 7.34 -8.50 -2.51
CA GLY A 227 6.10 -7.85 -2.93
C GLY A 227 5.24 -7.31 -1.79
N TYR A 228 5.32 -7.88 -0.58
CA TYR A 228 4.51 -7.44 0.57
C TYR A 228 5.36 -6.78 1.65
N GLY A 229 6.58 -7.29 1.92
CA GLY A 229 7.49 -6.73 2.92
C GLY A 229 8.25 -5.50 2.43
N LEU A 230 9.18 -5.69 1.49
CA LEU A 230 10.01 -4.62 0.92
C LEU A 230 9.16 -3.55 0.24
N SER A 231 8.14 -3.96 -0.51
CA SER A 231 7.20 -3.03 -1.14
C SER A 231 6.52 -2.12 -0.13
N LEU A 232 5.91 -2.67 0.93
CA LEU A 232 5.24 -1.86 1.96
C LEU A 232 6.24 -0.95 2.70
N ARG A 233 7.46 -1.44 2.97
CA ARG A 233 8.53 -0.63 3.55
C ARG A 233 8.86 0.58 2.65
N PHE A 234 9.05 0.36 1.35
CA PHE A 234 9.32 1.44 0.40
C PHE A 234 8.12 2.38 0.23
N TYR A 235 6.90 1.84 0.27
CA TYR A 235 5.68 2.64 0.27
C TYR A 235 5.65 3.59 1.47
N LEU A 236 5.83 3.10 2.70
CA LEU A 236 5.86 3.94 3.91
C LEU A 236 6.98 5.00 3.88
N LEU A 237 8.18 4.63 3.41
CA LEU A 237 9.28 5.57 3.23
C LEU A 237 8.97 6.63 2.16
N ALA A 238 8.30 6.24 1.08
CA ALA A 238 7.84 7.17 0.05
C ALA A 238 6.78 8.13 0.61
N GLN A 239 5.83 7.63 1.42
CA GLN A 239 4.82 8.49 2.07
C GLN A 239 5.48 9.55 2.95
N ARG A 240 6.52 9.17 3.70
CA ARG A 240 7.29 10.10 4.52
C ARG A 240 8.04 11.14 3.68
N ALA A 241 8.66 10.72 2.57
CA ALA A 241 9.53 11.60 1.78
C ALA A 241 8.80 12.69 1.00
N PHE A 242 7.57 12.43 0.53
CA PHE A 242 6.83 13.41 -0.27
C PHE A 242 5.30 13.27 -0.22
N GLY A 243 4.75 12.59 0.78
CA GLY A 243 3.32 12.63 1.10
C GLY A 243 2.49 11.45 0.59
N ALA A 244 1.53 11.01 1.43
CA ALA A 244 0.71 9.82 1.22
C ALA A 244 -0.09 9.82 -0.09
N ALA A 245 -0.70 10.95 -0.47
CA ALA A 245 -1.53 11.04 -1.67
C ALA A 245 -0.72 10.81 -2.96
N ARG A 246 0.49 11.39 -3.04
CA ARG A 246 1.39 11.20 -4.20
C ARG A 246 1.96 9.81 -4.25
N THR A 247 2.38 9.27 -3.10
CA THR A 247 2.82 7.88 -3.02
C THR A 247 1.73 6.93 -3.47
N GLY A 248 0.49 7.11 -3.00
CA GLY A 248 -0.67 6.33 -3.44
C GLY A 248 -0.92 6.43 -4.94
N SER A 249 -0.82 7.64 -5.51
CA SER A 249 -1.01 7.86 -6.95
C SER A 249 0.06 7.16 -7.81
N VAL A 250 1.32 7.17 -7.38
CA VAL A 250 2.41 6.45 -8.07
C VAL A 250 2.29 4.93 -7.84
N PHE A 251 1.87 4.52 -6.64
CA PHE A 251 1.68 3.11 -6.32
C PHE A 251 0.51 2.47 -7.07
N ALA A 252 -0.51 3.27 -7.45
CA ALA A 252 -1.65 2.82 -8.24
C ALA A 252 -1.28 2.30 -9.65
N PHE A 253 -0.01 2.39 -10.06
CA PHE A 253 0.51 1.72 -11.25
C PHE A 253 0.83 0.23 -11.05
N ALA A 254 1.03 -0.22 -9.81
CA ALA A 254 1.34 -1.61 -9.47
C ALA A 254 0.41 -2.64 -10.13
N PRO A 255 -0.93 -2.43 -10.09
CA PRO A 255 -1.88 -3.38 -10.68
C PRO A 255 -1.71 -3.56 -12.20
N PHE A 256 -1.29 -2.52 -12.92
CA PHE A 256 -1.04 -2.60 -14.37
C PHE A 256 0.24 -3.38 -14.68
N ILE A 257 1.26 -3.25 -13.83
CA ILE A 257 2.48 -4.06 -13.91
C ILE A 257 2.11 -5.53 -13.72
N GLY A 258 1.29 -5.84 -12.71
CA GLY A 258 0.79 -7.19 -12.47
C GLY A 258 0.00 -7.75 -13.65
N ALA A 259 -0.89 -6.94 -14.24
CA ALA A 259 -1.65 -7.33 -15.41
C ALA A 259 -0.76 -7.63 -16.62
N ALA A 260 0.28 -6.80 -16.87
CA ALA A 260 1.24 -7.02 -17.95
C ALA A 260 2.05 -8.31 -17.75
N VAL A 261 2.47 -8.61 -16.52
CA VAL A 261 3.20 -9.85 -16.19
C VAL A 261 2.28 -11.07 -16.29
N ALA A 262 1.03 -10.97 -15.82
CA ALA A 262 0.04 -12.04 -15.97
C ALA A 262 -0.21 -12.37 -17.45
N PHE A 263 -0.37 -11.34 -18.28
CA PHE A 263 -0.47 -11.49 -19.73
C PHE A 263 0.78 -12.15 -20.34
N ALA A 264 1.98 -11.75 -19.91
CA ALA A 264 3.24 -12.37 -20.35
C ALA A 264 3.37 -13.84 -19.93
N PHE A 265 2.72 -14.27 -18.84
CA PHE A 265 2.63 -15.68 -18.43
C PHE A 265 1.59 -16.49 -19.22
N GLY A 266 0.95 -15.88 -20.24
CA GLY A 266 0.02 -16.54 -21.13
C GLY A 266 -1.44 -16.47 -20.70
N ASP A 267 -1.76 -15.61 -19.72
CA ASP A 267 -3.15 -15.34 -19.38
C ASP A 267 -3.87 -14.70 -20.57
N ARG A 268 -5.06 -15.18 -20.90
CA ARG A 268 -5.79 -14.78 -22.12
C ARG A 268 -6.49 -13.44 -21.90
N GLY A 269 -5.72 -12.39 -21.73
CA GLY A 269 -6.20 -11.02 -21.59
C GLY A 269 -6.35 -10.34 -22.95
N GLY A 270 -7.53 -10.39 -23.57
CA GLY A 270 -7.71 -9.74 -24.88
C GLY A 270 -9.15 -9.45 -25.28
N SER A 271 -10.11 -9.64 -24.38
CA SER A 271 -11.49 -9.26 -24.69
C SER A 271 -11.61 -7.74 -24.79
N GLY A 272 -12.51 -7.27 -25.65
CA GLY A 272 -12.76 -5.83 -25.78
C GLY A 272 -13.21 -5.17 -24.47
N LEU A 273 -13.92 -5.91 -23.60
CA LEU A 273 -14.32 -5.41 -22.28
C LEU A 273 -13.14 -5.29 -21.31
N LEU A 274 -12.23 -6.26 -21.29
CA LEU A 274 -11.02 -6.19 -20.48
C LEU A 274 -10.16 -4.99 -20.87
N LEU A 275 -9.95 -4.78 -22.18
CA LEU A 275 -9.18 -3.66 -22.70
C LEU A 275 -9.86 -2.32 -22.39
N ALA A 276 -11.18 -2.23 -22.59
CA ALA A 276 -11.95 -1.02 -22.24
C ALA A 276 -11.89 -0.74 -20.73
N GLY A 277 -12.05 -1.76 -19.89
CA GLY A 277 -11.95 -1.65 -18.44
C GLY A 277 -10.57 -1.18 -17.98
N GLY A 278 -9.52 -1.83 -18.50
CA GLY A 278 -8.13 -1.43 -18.23
C GLY A 278 -7.82 0.00 -18.68
N ALA A 279 -8.32 0.43 -19.84
CA ALA A 279 -8.14 1.80 -20.33
C ALA A 279 -8.86 2.84 -19.46
N LEU A 280 -10.09 2.55 -19.02
CA LEU A 280 -10.82 3.40 -18.06
C LEU A 280 -10.06 3.53 -16.75
N MET A 281 -9.56 2.41 -16.21
CA MET A 281 -8.79 2.41 -14.97
C MET A 281 -7.48 3.19 -15.11
N ALA A 282 -6.75 2.99 -16.21
CA ALA A 282 -5.50 3.71 -16.48
C ALA A 282 -5.76 5.22 -16.58
N THR A 283 -6.83 5.61 -17.27
CA THR A 283 -7.24 7.02 -17.37
C THR A 283 -7.61 7.57 -15.98
N GLY A 284 -8.33 6.81 -15.16
CA GLY A 284 -8.65 7.17 -13.78
C GLY A 284 -7.40 7.40 -12.93
N VAL A 285 -6.43 6.48 -12.97
CA VAL A 285 -5.15 6.63 -12.25
C VAL A 285 -4.36 7.84 -12.75
N LEU A 286 -4.28 8.06 -14.06
CA LEU A 286 -3.58 9.22 -14.63
C LEU A 286 -4.25 10.55 -14.22
N LEU A 287 -5.58 10.60 -14.18
CA LEU A 287 -6.30 11.77 -13.70
C LEU A 287 -6.10 12.01 -12.20
N HIS A 288 -6.06 10.94 -11.40
CA HIS A 288 -5.76 11.03 -9.97
C HIS A 288 -4.34 11.54 -9.72
N LEU A 289 -3.36 11.04 -10.47
CA LEU A 289 -1.96 11.47 -10.40
C LEU A 289 -1.78 12.93 -10.84
N ALA A 290 -2.53 13.37 -11.84
CA ALA A 290 -2.45 14.73 -12.37
C ALA A 290 -3.09 15.80 -11.47
N GLU A 291 -3.53 15.42 -10.26
CA GLU A 291 -4.13 16.35 -9.32
C GLU A 291 -3.08 16.94 -8.37
N SER A 292 -3.07 18.26 -8.26
CA SER A 292 -2.19 19.01 -7.36
C SER A 292 -2.96 19.47 -6.12
N HIS A 293 -2.80 18.78 -4.99
CA HIS A 293 -3.37 19.19 -3.70
C HIS A 293 -2.40 20.11 -2.94
N GLU A 294 -2.10 21.30 -3.48
CA GLU A 294 -1.33 22.32 -2.77
C GLU A 294 -2.27 23.38 -2.23
N HIS A 295 -2.47 23.39 -0.90
CA HIS A 295 -3.25 24.41 -0.23
C HIS A 295 -2.49 24.95 0.99
N PRO A 296 -2.63 26.25 1.28
CA PRO A 296 -2.14 26.81 2.53
C PRO A 296 -2.85 26.14 3.71
N HIS A 297 -2.08 25.65 4.68
CA HIS A 297 -2.63 25.14 5.92
C HIS A 297 -1.77 25.61 7.10
N ALA A 298 -2.40 25.66 8.26
CA ALA A 298 -1.76 26.02 9.51
C ALA A 298 -1.54 24.74 10.33
N HIS A 299 -0.29 24.52 10.72
CA HIS A 299 0.05 23.52 11.73
C HIS A 299 -0.03 24.20 13.10
N GLY A 300 -0.70 23.55 14.04
CA GLY A 300 -0.60 23.91 15.46
C GLY A 300 0.74 23.46 16.04
N ARG A 301 1.02 23.84 17.28
CA ARG A 301 2.18 23.30 18.01
C ARG A 301 1.99 21.80 18.17
N LEU A 302 2.95 21.01 17.70
CA LEU A 302 2.90 19.55 17.74
C LEU A 302 4.16 19.00 18.40
N GLU A 303 3.99 18.10 19.36
CA GLU A 303 5.09 17.37 20.00
C GLU A 303 4.99 15.91 19.61
N HIS A 304 6.00 15.41 18.90
CA HIS A 304 6.00 14.04 18.38
C HIS A 304 7.42 13.53 18.10
N GLU A 305 7.53 12.24 17.77
CA GLU A 305 8.79 11.57 17.47
C GLU A 305 8.71 10.93 16.07
N HIS A 306 9.60 11.39 15.18
CA HIS A 306 9.83 10.80 13.86
C HIS A 306 11.27 11.03 13.42
N ALA A 307 11.72 10.21 12.46
CA ALA A 307 13.05 10.35 11.88
C ALA A 307 13.12 11.59 10.97
N HIS A 308 14.12 12.44 11.19
CA HIS A 308 14.32 13.67 10.42
C HIS A 308 15.80 14.03 10.27
N ARG A 309 16.06 15.06 9.46
CA ARG A 309 17.37 15.70 9.27
C ARG A 309 17.20 17.22 9.40
N HIS A 310 18.30 17.94 9.56
CA HIS A 310 18.30 19.40 9.69
C HIS A 310 18.56 20.12 8.36
N ASP A 311 18.75 19.39 7.27
CA ASP A 311 18.94 19.93 5.91
C ASP A 311 17.64 19.94 5.08
N ASP A 312 16.49 19.69 5.71
CA ASP A 312 15.18 19.64 5.06
C ASP A 312 14.39 20.97 5.12
N GLY A 313 14.87 21.94 5.90
CA GLY A 313 14.27 23.27 6.04
C GLY A 313 12.99 23.31 6.89
N HIS A 314 12.70 22.24 7.64
CA HIS A 314 11.52 22.13 8.52
C HIS A 314 11.85 21.80 9.97
N HIS A 315 13.03 21.23 10.23
CA HIS A 315 13.48 20.90 11.59
C HIS A 315 14.57 21.88 12.02
N ASP A 316 14.16 22.92 12.75
CA ASP A 316 15.04 24.03 13.16
C ASP A 316 15.49 23.93 14.64
N HIS A 317 15.29 22.79 15.30
CA HIS A 317 15.69 22.59 16.69
C HIS A 317 17.17 22.23 16.81
N THR A 318 17.79 22.57 17.94
CA THR A 318 19.24 22.42 18.14
C THR A 318 19.62 21.19 18.96
N HIS A 319 20.81 20.65 18.70
CA HIS A 319 21.46 19.60 19.47
C HIS A 319 22.79 20.10 20.05
N ASP A 320 23.28 19.49 21.13
CA ASP A 320 24.62 19.76 21.66
C ASP A 320 25.72 19.49 20.60
N VAL A 321 25.51 18.44 19.80
CA VAL A 321 26.27 18.16 18.58
C VAL A 321 25.27 17.89 17.47
N MET A 322 25.32 18.71 16.41
CA MET A 322 24.40 18.56 15.28
C MET A 322 24.60 17.21 14.58
N PRO A 323 23.55 16.40 14.40
CA PRO A 323 23.64 15.13 13.70
C PRO A 323 23.88 15.31 12.19
N ASP A 324 24.90 14.64 11.64
CA ASP A 324 25.20 14.64 10.20
C ASP A 324 24.32 13.67 9.38
N ARG A 325 23.40 12.95 10.04
CA ARG A 325 22.57 11.88 9.46
C ARG A 325 21.14 11.91 10.00
N GLU A 326 20.26 11.09 9.42
CA GLU A 326 18.91 10.86 9.96
C GLU A 326 19.01 10.45 11.43
N HIS A 327 18.14 11.01 12.25
CA HIS A 327 18.02 10.68 13.67
C HIS A 327 16.56 10.84 14.13
N SER A 328 16.22 10.23 15.26
CA SER A 328 14.87 10.23 15.83
C SER A 328 14.91 10.51 17.32
N HIS A 329 14.05 11.42 17.77
CA HIS A 329 13.79 11.75 19.17
C HIS A 329 12.53 12.60 19.28
N LEU A 330 11.98 12.71 20.49
CA LEU A 330 10.85 13.58 20.77
C LEU A 330 11.26 15.05 20.57
N HIS A 331 10.53 15.77 19.73
CA HIS A 331 10.76 17.18 19.47
C HIS A 331 9.45 17.90 19.19
N VAL A 332 9.52 19.23 19.13
CA VAL A 332 8.36 20.11 18.98
C VAL A 332 8.47 20.87 17.67
N HIS A 333 7.40 20.86 16.89
CA HIS A 333 7.17 21.84 15.82
C HIS A 333 6.36 23.00 16.36
N GLU A 334 6.89 24.21 16.17
CA GLU A 334 6.14 25.44 16.47
C GLU A 334 5.08 25.70 15.40
N PRO A 335 3.99 26.43 15.73
CA PRO A 335 2.93 26.71 14.78
C PRO A 335 3.45 27.39 13.52
N GLN A 336 3.26 26.76 12.37
CA GLN A 336 3.71 27.27 11.08
C GLN A 336 2.56 27.32 10.09
N ARG A 337 2.50 28.38 9.29
CA ARG A 337 1.65 28.46 8.10
C ARG A 337 2.53 28.26 6.88
N HIS A 338 2.27 27.21 6.13
CA HIS A 338 2.90 27.00 4.84
C HIS A 338 1.92 26.38 3.85
N ALA A 339 2.31 26.43 2.58
CA ALA A 339 1.63 25.71 1.53
C ALA A 339 2.56 24.59 1.09
N HIS A 340 2.16 23.35 1.39
CA HIS A 340 2.76 22.18 0.77
C HIS A 340 1.65 21.21 0.34
N PRO A 341 1.97 20.29 -0.57
CA PRO A 341 1.10 19.19 -0.95
C PRO A 341 0.53 18.49 0.28
N HIS A 342 -0.79 18.32 0.38
CA HIS A 342 -1.45 17.80 1.58
C HIS A 342 -0.81 16.48 2.02
N VAL A 343 -0.17 16.49 3.19
CA VAL A 343 0.24 15.28 3.91
C VAL A 343 -0.83 15.08 4.97
N PRO A 344 -1.69 14.06 4.86
CA PRO A 344 -2.58 13.70 5.95
C PRO A 344 -1.72 13.09 7.06
N ASP A 345 -1.25 13.93 7.98
CA ASP A 345 -0.62 13.48 9.21
C ASP A 345 -1.74 13.24 10.25
N ALA A 346 -1.62 12.14 10.98
CA ALA A 346 -2.57 11.71 11.99
C ALA A 346 -2.78 12.72 13.12
N HIS A 347 -1.89 13.68 13.25
CA HIS A 347 -1.95 14.76 14.23
C HIS A 347 -2.64 16.03 13.70
N HIS A 348 -3.07 16.05 12.44
CA HIS A 348 -3.69 17.20 11.79
C HIS A 348 -5.19 17.00 11.58
N ARG A 349 -6.00 17.48 12.52
CA ARG A 349 -7.41 17.80 12.26
C ARG A 349 -7.49 19.18 11.64
N HIS A 350 -7.64 19.26 10.33
CA HIS A 350 -7.92 20.53 9.66
C HIS A 350 -9.36 20.93 9.95
N GLU A 351 -9.56 22.07 10.63
CA GLU A 351 -10.78 22.85 10.48
C GLU A 351 -10.61 23.71 9.22
N HIS A 352 -11.42 23.44 8.20
CA HIS A 352 -11.47 24.21 6.95
C HIS A 352 -12.39 25.41 7.08
#